data_AF-R7H5R2-F1
#
_entry.id   AF-R7H5R2-F1
#
_cell.length_a   1.000
_cell.length_b   1.000
_cell.length_c   1.000
_cell.angle_alpha   90.00
_cell.angle_beta   90.00
_cell.angle_gamma   90.00
#
_symmetry.space_group_name_H-M   'P 1'
#
loop_
_entity.id
_entity.type
_entity.pdbx_description
1 polymer ?
#
loop_
_entity_poly.entity_id
_entity_poly.type
_entity_poly.pdbx_seq_one_letter_code
_entity_poly.pdbx_strand_id
1 'polypeptide(L)'
;MKLIITIDNTAIVLQTDSADGAAEREVYNLNSGISIAANLRQALSVCALLRNPRLYDRVTVVVDTPTMLIPEDEYTSGSATLLYRNAFSMSPADEVQTSPLDTLGVVLAFAVNKDLHFVLNENFRYVCFAPRLASTLTVLSQRAYGGFQEKLFCVFNGKDMEIIAFRKHRLRFCNSFHIDDTQDAVFYIMSVWQQLAMRPTDILVITGNAEEPETLKIKLEQFVKNVNEL
;
A
#
# COMPACT_ATOMS: atom_id res chain seq x y z
N MET A 1 -23.45 4.03 5.90
CA MET A 1 -22.73 2.94 5.21
C MET A 1 -21.33 3.42 4.81
N LYS A 2 -20.32 2.54 4.72
CA LYS A 2 -18.98 2.92 4.24
C LYS A 2 -18.73 2.36 2.84
N LEU A 3 -18.08 3.16 2.00
CA LEU A 3 -17.62 2.75 0.67
C LEU A 3 -16.10 2.76 0.65
N ILE A 4 -15.52 1.73 0.04
CA ILE A 4 -14.10 1.66 -0.29
C ILE A 4 -13.98 1.72 -1.81
N ILE A 5 -13.19 2.67 -2.30
CA ILE A 5 -12.85 2.83 -3.71
C ILE A 5 -11.36 2.54 -3.84
N THR A 6 -10.99 1.43 -4.45
CA THR A 6 -9.59 1.09 -4.72
C THR A 6 -9.30 1.41 -6.19
N ILE A 7 -8.27 2.22 -6.42
CA ILE A 7 -7.86 2.64 -7.76
C ILE A 7 -6.48 2.04 -8.02
N ASP A 8 -6.40 1.18 -9.03
CA ASP A 8 -5.16 0.64 -9.58
C ASP A 8 -4.96 1.10 -11.03
N ASN A 9 -3.94 0.59 -11.71
CA ASN A 9 -3.59 0.99 -13.08
C ASN A 9 -4.56 0.46 -14.15
N THR A 10 -5.47 -0.43 -13.79
CA THR A 10 -6.35 -1.18 -14.71
C THR A 10 -7.84 -1.00 -14.43
N ALA A 11 -8.22 -0.77 -13.17
CA ALA A 11 -9.60 -0.73 -12.72
C ALA A 11 -9.81 0.16 -11.50
N ILE A 12 -11.07 0.53 -11.30
CA ILE A 12 -11.61 1.07 -10.06
C ILE A 12 -12.49 -0.02 -9.45
N VAL A 13 -12.13 -0.49 -8.26
CA VAL A 13 -12.88 -1.49 -7.50
C VAL A 13 -13.67 -0.79 -6.40
N LEU A 14 -14.97 -1.04 -6.37
CA LEU A 14 -15.91 -0.46 -5.42
C LEU A 14 -16.40 -1.55 -4.48
N GLN A 15 -16.33 -1.31 -3.18
CA GLN A 15 -16.74 -2.28 -2.15
C GLN A 15 -17.46 -1.58 -1.00
N THR A 16 -18.61 -2.13 -0.60
CA THR A 16 -19.29 -1.68 0.63
C THR A 16 -18.82 -2.48 1.83
N ASP A 17 -18.54 -1.81 2.93
CA ASP A 17 -18.33 -2.45 4.23
C ASP A 17 -19.70 -2.56 4.93
N SER A 18 -20.27 -3.76 4.96
CA SER A 18 -21.55 -4.05 5.63
C SER A 18 -21.30 -4.96 6.82
N ALA A 19 -21.75 -4.53 8.01
CA ALA A 19 -21.68 -5.31 9.23
C ALA A 19 -22.74 -6.44 9.29
N ASP A 20 -23.86 -6.29 8.56
CA ASP A 20 -25.06 -7.14 8.69
C ASP A 20 -25.57 -7.71 7.34
N GLY A 21 -24.79 -7.62 6.26
CA GLY A 21 -25.18 -8.11 4.92
C GLY A 21 -24.01 -8.47 4.02
N ALA A 22 -24.30 -9.02 2.84
CA ALA A 22 -23.27 -9.35 1.85
C ALA A 22 -22.60 -8.06 1.34
N ALA A 23 -21.27 -7.98 1.46
CA ALA A 23 -20.50 -6.88 0.89
C ALA A 23 -20.71 -6.84 -0.63
N GLU A 24 -21.31 -5.76 -1.14
CA GLU A 24 -21.44 -5.55 -2.57
C GLU A 24 -20.08 -5.14 -3.15
N ARG A 25 -19.73 -5.73 -4.30
CA ARG A 25 -18.50 -5.43 -5.04
C ARG A 25 -18.82 -5.16 -6.50
N GLU A 26 -18.31 -4.06 -7.01
CA GLU A 26 -18.44 -3.65 -8.41
C GLU A 26 -17.07 -3.25 -8.95
N VAL A 27 -16.82 -3.52 -10.23
CA VAL A 27 -15.52 -3.22 -10.88
C VAL A 27 -15.78 -2.39 -12.14
N TYR A 28 -15.08 -1.27 -12.26
CA TYR A 28 -15.06 -0.42 -13.45
C TYR A 28 -13.67 -0.51 -14.09
N ASN A 29 -13.60 -0.99 -15.33
CA ASN A 29 -12.33 -1.07 -16.05
C ASN A 29 -11.92 0.32 -16.56
N LEU A 30 -10.68 0.72 -16.31
CA LEU A 30 -10.16 2.01 -16.76
C LEU A 30 -10.01 2.04 -18.29
N ASN A 31 -10.42 3.16 -18.87
CA ASN A 31 -10.04 3.54 -20.22
C ASN A 31 -8.67 4.24 -20.17
N SER A 32 -7.66 3.59 -20.74
CA SER A 32 -6.27 4.09 -20.78
C SER A 32 -6.10 5.36 -21.64
N GLY A 33 -7.06 5.69 -22.49
CA GLY A 33 -7.04 6.89 -23.32
C GLY A 33 -7.45 8.18 -22.60
N ILE A 34 -7.89 8.10 -21.34
CA ILE A 34 -8.33 9.26 -20.54
C ILE A 34 -7.74 9.23 -19.14
N SER A 35 -7.77 10.37 -18.44
CA SER A 35 -7.23 10.47 -17.08
C SER A 35 -8.05 9.66 -16.06
N ILE A 36 -7.44 9.34 -14.91
CA ILE A 36 -8.12 8.66 -13.79
C ILE A 36 -9.34 9.47 -13.32
N ALA A 37 -9.24 10.80 -13.24
CA ALA A 37 -10.36 11.65 -12.88
C ALA A 37 -11.52 11.59 -13.90
N ALA A 38 -11.21 11.47 -15.21
CA ALA A 38 -12.22 11.27 -16.24
C ALA A 38 -12.88 9.88 -16.15
N ASN A 39 -12.08 8.84 -15.91
CA ASN A 39 -12.58 7.49 -15.62
C ASN A 39 -13.50 7.48 -14.40
N LEU A 40 -13.14 8.16 -13.31
CA LEU A 40 -14.00 8.25 -12.12
C LEU A 40 -15.33 8.96 -12.42
N ARG A 41 -15.33 10.04 -13.21
CA ARG A 41 -16.59 10.69 -13.64
C ARG A 41 -17.48 9.75 -14.44
N GLN A 42 -16.89 8.92 -15.29
CA GLN A 42 -17.65 7.88 -16.00
C GLN A 42 -18.18 6.83 -15.02
N ALA A 43 -17.34 6.30 -14.12
CA ALA A 43 -17.74 5.36 -13.09
C ALA A 43 -18.92 5.88 -12.25
N LEU A 44 -18.89 7.15 -11.83
CA LEU A 44 -19.98 7.81 -11.09
C LEU A 44 -21.33 7.76 -11.82
N SER A 45 -21.33 7.74 -13.16
CA SER A 45 -22.56 7.68 -13.97
C SER A 45 -23.04 6.26 -14.26
N VAL A 46 -22.14 5.28 -14.33
CA VAL A 46 -22.49 3.90 -14.74
C VAL A 46 -22.63 2.94 -13.56
N CYS A 47 -21.79 3.08 -12.53
CA CYS A 47 -21.69 2.12 -11.43
C CYS A 47 -22.86 2.25 -10.46
N ALA A 48 -23.51 1.13 -10.15
CA ALA A 48 -24.66 1.09 -9.24
C ALA A 48 -24.31 1.60 -7.84
N LEU A 49 -23.12 1.23 -7.33
CA LEU A 49 -22.63 1.67 -6.02
C LEU A 49 -22.31 3.16 -5.95
N LEU A 50 -22.21 3.85 -7.09
CA LEU A 50 -21.89 5.28 -7.12
C LEU A 50 -23.10 6.18 -7.39
N ARG A 51 -24.25 5.61 -7.79
CA ARG A 51 -25.46 6.38 -8.15
C ARG A 51 -26.04 7.21 -7.02
N ASN A 52 -25.85 6.76 -5.78
CA ASN A 52 -26.42 7.41 -4.59
C ASN A 52 -25.32 7.78 -3.57
N PRO A 53 -24.45 8.78 -3.86
CA PRO A 53 -23.32 9.14 -3.00
C PRO A 53 -23.71 9.48 -1.55
N ARG A 54 -24.94 9.99 -1.35
CA ARG A 54 -25.47 10.36 -0.03
C ARG A 54 -25.75 9.18 0.90
N LEU A 55 -25.74 7.94 0.40
CA LEU A 55 -25.88 6.74 1.23
C LEU A 55 -24.63 6.46 2.08
N TYR A 56 -23.49 7.04 1.70
CA TYR A 56 -22.21 6.80 2.32
C TYR A 56 -21.86 7.91 3.30
N ASP A 57 -21.67 7.53 4.57
CA ASP A 57 -21.24 8.45 5.63
C ASP A 57 -19.75 8.76 5.49
N ARG A 58 -19.00 7.82 4.91
CA ARG A 58 -17.56 7.90 4.67
C ARG A 58 -17.18 7.09 3.43
N VAL A 59 -16.34 7.69 2.59
CA VAL A 59 -15.68 7.02 1.48
C VAL A 59 -14.18 6.96 1.74
N THR A 60 -13.60 5.77 1.75
CA THR A 60 -12.16 5.57 1.79
C THR A 60 -11.67 5.28 0.38
N VAL A 61 -10.73 6.09 -0.10
CA VAL A 61 -10.13 5.96 -1.43
C VAL A 61 -8.72 5.43 -1.26
N VAL A 62 -8.51 4.20 -1.71
CA VAL A 62 -7.22 3.51 -1.68
C VAL A 62 -6.51 3.80 -3.00
N VAL A 63 -5.35 4.45 -2.91
CA VAL A 63 -4.52 4.80 -4.07
C VAL A 63 -3.23 3.98 -4.07
N ASP A 64 -2.82 3.51 -5.24
CA ASP A 64 -1.54 2.85 -5.43
C ASP A 64 -0.47 3.88 -5.81
N THR A 65 0.18 4.45 -4.78
CA THR A 65 1.21 5.48 -4.94
C THR A 65 2.39 5.19 -4.03
N PRO A 66 3.61 5.61 -4.42
CA PRO A 66 4.76 5.55 -3.53
C PRO A 66 4.42 6.18 -2.17
N THR A 67 4.83 5.52 -1.09
CA THR A 67 4.44 5.91 0.27
C THR A 67 5.68 6.05 1.13
N MET A 68 5.87 7.24 1.69
CA MET A 68 6.88 7.49 2.72
C MET A 68 6.28 7.23 4.09
N LEU A 69 7.05 6.57 4.96
CA LEU A 69 6.72 6.43 6.37
C LEU A 69 7.57 7.41 7.17
N ILE A 70 6.91 8.26 7.95
CA ILE A 70 7.55 9.22 8.85
C ILE A 70 7.24 8.77 10.27
N PRO A 71 8.24 8.49 11.14
CA PRO A 71 7.98 8.22 12.54
C PRO A 71 7.15 9.35 13.16
N GLU A 72 6.13 9.01 13.95
CA GLU A 72 5.22 10.00 14.53
C GLU A 72 5.97 11.04 15.37
N ASP A 73 6.99 10.60 16.11
CA ASP A 73 7.87 11.46 16.93
C ASP A 73 8.71 12.45 16.09
N GLU A 74 8.91 12.20 14.80
CA GLU A 74 9.64 13.08 13.88
C GLU A 74 8.70 13.89 12.95
N TYR A 75 7.40 13.64 13.02
CA TYR A 75 6.43 14.33 12.18
C TYR A 75 6.20 15.75 12.69
N THR A 76 6.31 16.73 11.79
CA THR A 76 5.96 18.13 12.06
C THR A 76 5.03 18.63 10.97
N SER A 77 4.12 19.54 11.31
CA SER A 77 3.15 20.08 10.36
C SER A 77 3.88 20.74 9.17
N GLY A 78 3.74 20.15 7.98
CA GLY A 78 4.36 20.62 6.74
C GLY A 78 5.66 19.92 6.32
N SER A 79 6.28 19.08 7.16
CA SER A 79 7.51 18.37 6.79
C SER A 79 7.26 17.27 5.75
N ALA A 80 6.09 16.64 5.78
CA ALA A 80 5.73 15.55 4.88
C ALA A 80 5.88 15.91 3.41
N THR A 81 5.41 17.10 3.00
CA THR A 81 5.51 17.53 1.60
C THR A 81 6.96 17.70 1.17
N LEU A 82 7.81 18.27 2.02
CA LEU A 82 9.22 18.47 1.73
C LEU A 82 9.97 17.14 1.64
N LEU A 83 9.79 16.27 2.64
CA LEU A 83 10.43 14.95 2.68
C LEU A 83 10.01 14.11 1.48
N TYR A 84 8.70 14.06 1.20
CA TYR A 84 8.16 13.28 0.09
C TYR A 84 8.71 13.75 -1.25
N ARG A 85 8.77 15.06 -1.50
CA ARG A 85 9.32 15.64 -2.75
C ARG A 85 10.82 15.39 -2.94
N ASN A 86 11.56 15.23 -1.85
CA ASN A 86 12.99 14.89 -1.93
C ASN A 86 13.22 13.42 -2.28
N ALA A 87 12.27 12.53 -1.96
CA ALA A 87 12.39 11.10 -2.20
C ALA A 87 11.69 10.63 -3.49
N PHE A 88 10.62 11.31 -3.91
CA PHE A 88 9.76 10.88 -5.01
C PHE A 88 9.53 11.99 -6.03
N SER A 89 9.54 11.61 -7.31
CA SER A 89 9.06 12.44 -8.40
C SER A 89 7.54 12.63 -8.30
N MET A 90 7.07 13.85 -8.54
CA MET A 90 5.65 14.19 -8.51
C MET A 90 5.21 14.87 -9.79
N SER A 91 3.97 14.62 -10.20
CA SER A 91 3.32 15.45 -11.22
C SER A 91 2.94 16.82 -10.62
N PRO A 92 2.91 17.91 -11.42
CA PRO A 92 2.38 19.20 -10.97
C PRO A 92 0.92 19.14 -10.47
N ALA A 93 0.16 18.16 -10.99
CA ALA A 93 -1.21 17.90 -10.60
C ALA A 93 -1.34 17.14 -9.27
N ASP A 94 -0.24 16.69 -8.68
CA ASP A 94 -0.26 15.95 -7.41
C ASP A 94 -0.13 16.89 -6.21
N GLU A 95 -0.73 16.47 -5.11
CA GLU A 95 -0.56 17.03 -3.79
C GLU A 95 -0.18 15.93 -2.80
N VAL A 96 0.67 16.26 -1.83
CA VAL A 96 1.06 15.31 -0.78
C VAL A 96 -0.03 15.33 0.28
N GLN A 97 -0.61 14.15 0.50
CA GLN A 97 -1.55 13.89 1.58
C GLN A 97 -0.85 13.10 2.68
N THR A 98 -1.37 13.20 3.90
CA THR A 98 -0.86 12.46 5.06
C THR A 98 -1.97 11.68 5.73
N SER A 99 -1.68 10.46 6.16
CA SER A 99 -2.60 9.63 6.94
C SER A 99 -1.85 8.99 8.11
N PRO A 100 -2.26 9.24 9.36
CA PRO A 100 -1.63 8.60 10.51
C PRO A 100 -1.99 7.11 10.57
N LEU A 101 -1.01 6.30 10.99
CA LEU A 101 -1.18 4.88 11.28
C LEU A 101 -0.71 4.61 12.72
N ASP A 102 -1.52 5.05 13.68
CA ASP A 102 -1.22 5.08 15.12
C ASP A 102 -0.79 3.71 15.67
N THR A 103 -1.35 2.63 15.13
CA THR A 103 -0.99 1.26 15.53
C THR A 103 0.48 0.93 15.30
N LEU A 104 1.14 1.65 14.39
CA LEU A 104 2.56 1.51 14.08
C LEU A 104 3.39 2.74 14.48
N GLY A 105 2.78 3.80 15.02
CA GLY A 105 3.47 5.03 15.40
C GLY A 105 4.15 5.75 14.22
N VAL A 106 3.49 5.75 13.06
CA VAL A 106 3.99 6.39 11.83
C VAL A 106 2.92 7.21 11.15
N VAL A 107 3.33 8.26 10.46
CA VAL A 107 2.51 9.02 9.51
C VAL A 107 2.90 8.61 8.09
N LEU A 108 1.92 8.18 7.31
CA LEU A 108 2.08 7.84 5.90
C LEU A 108 1.95 9.12 5.08
N ALA A 109 2.96 9.45 4.27
CA ALA A 109 2.90 10.53 3.29
C ALA A 109 2.91 9.96 1.87
N PHE A 110 1.97 10.40 1.04
CA PHE A 110 1.73 9.84 -0.29
C PHE A 110 1.11 10.90 -1.21
N ALA A 111 1.29 10.74 -2.52
CA ALA A 111 0.75 11.67 -3.51
C ALA A 111 -0.71 11.34 -3.88
N VAL A 112 -1.54 12.36 -4.05
CA VAL A 112 -2.89 12.24 -4.60
C VAL A 112 -3.06 13.25 -5.71
N ASN A 113 -3.66 12.83 -6.82
CA ASN A 113 -3.98 13.74 -7.92
C ASN A 113 -5.11 14.71 -7.53
N LYS A 114 -4.91 16.02 -7.75
CA LYS A 114 -5.86 17.07 -7.37
C LYS A 114 -7.20 16.96 -8.08
N ASP A 115 -7.22 16.56 -9.35
CA ASP A 115 -8.48 16.39 -10.09
C ASP A 115 -9.28 15.21 -9.54
N LEU A 116 -8.59 14.12 -9.18
CA LEU A 116 -9.21 12.99 -8.48
C LEU A 116 -9.78 13.42 -7.12
N HIS A 117 -8.98 14.13 -6.33
CA HIS A 117 -9.41 14.67 -5.03
C HIS A 117 -10.64 15.58 -5.18
N PHE A 118 -10.63 16.46 -6.18
CA PHE A 118 -11.73 17.37 -6.47
C PHE A 118 -13.02 16.62 -6.83
N VAL A 119 -12.97 15.71 -7.82
CA VAL A 119 -14.14 14.93 -8.26
C VAL A 119 -14.77 14.16 -7.11
N LEU A 120 -13.97 13.56 -6.23
CA LEU A 120 -14.50 12.81 -5.09
C LEU A 120 -15.19 13.70 -4.06
N ASN A 121 -14.59 14.84 -3.71
CA ASN A 121 -15.17 15.76 -2.73
C ASN A 121 -16.40 16.52 -3.25
N GLU A 122 -16.55 16.67 -4.57
CA GLU A 122 -17.80 17.19 -5.15
C GLU A 122 -18.96 16.20 -5.03
N ASN A 123 -18.67 14.89 -5.05
CA ASN A 123 -19.70 13.86 -5.08
C ASN A 123 -20.02 13.29 -3.68
N PHE A 124 -19.04 13.24 -2.78
CA PHE A 124 -19.19 12.63 -1.46
C PHE A 124 -18.95 13.63 -0.34
N ARG A 125 -19.71 13.49 0.75
CA ARG A 125 -19.63 14.40 1.90
C ARG A 125 -18.32 14.29 2.68
N TYR A 126 -17.79 13.07 2.79
CA TYR A 126 -16.59 12.80 3.58
C TYR A 126 -15.72 11.75 2.89
N VAL A 127 -14.59 12.20 2.35
CA VAL A 127 -13.62 11.39 1.61
C VAL A 127 -12.33 11.33 2.41
N CYS A 128 -11.79 10.12 2.60
CA CYS A 128 -10.46 9.91 3.16
C CYS A 128 -9.60 9.18 2.14
N PHE A 129 -8.38 9.65 1.92
CA PHE A 129 -7.41 8.92 1.11
C PHE A 129 -6.51 8.07 1.99
N ALA A 130 -6.13 6.90 1.49
CA ALA A 130 -5.12 6.05 2.10
C ALA A 130 -4.28 5.39 1.00
N PRO A 131 -2.97 5.21 1.19
CA PRO A 131 -2.18 4.44 0.25
C PRO A 131 -2.48 2.95 0.43
N ARG A 132 -2.36 2.16 -0.66
CA ARG A 132 -2.48 0.69 -0.62
C ARG A 132 -1.61 0.07 0.46
N LEU A 133 -0.39 0.61 0.66
CA LEU A 133 0.55 0.13 1.67
C LEU A 133 0.00 0.15 3.11
N ALA A 134 -0.95 1.04 3.44
CA ALA A 134 -1.52 1.14 4.79
C ALA A 134 -2.22 -0.15 5.23
N SER A 135 -3.00 -0.77 4.34
CA SER A 135 -3.69 -2.02 4.64
C SER A 135 -2.69 -3.18 4.77
N THR A 136 -1.69 -3.24 3.87
CA THR A 136 -0.60 -4.22 3.94
C THR A 136 0.15 -4.13 5.27
N LEU A 137 0.55 -2.94 5.71
CA LEU A 137 1.22 -2.71 6.99
C LEU A 137 0.37 -3.17 8.17
N THR A 138 -0.93 -2.88 8.14
CA THR A 138 -1.87 -3.29 9.19
C THR A 138 -1.96 -4.81 9.30
N VAL A 139 -2.15 -5.51 8.19
CA VAL A 139 -2.23 -6.98 8.17
C VAL A 139 -0.91 -7.62 8.62
N LEU A 140 0.21 -7.13 8.09
CA LEU A 140 1.52 -7.70 8.41
C LEU A 140 1.97 -7.41 9.84
N SER A 141 1.55 -6.28 10.43
CA SER A 141 1.81 -6.01 11.85
C SER A 141 1.18 -7.05 12.77
N GLN A 142 -0.02 -7.53 12.43
CA GLN A 142 -0.69 -8.60 13.15
C GLN A 142 0.01 -9.94 12.95
N ARG A 143 0.44 -10.27 11.72
CA ARG A 143 1.20 -11.49 11.41
C ARG A 143 2.62 -11.47 11.99
N ALA A 144 3.19 -10.29 12.16
CA ALA A 144 4.46 -10.09 12.83
C ALA A 144 4.37 -10.49 14.32
N TYR A 145 3.16 -10.57 14.88
CA TYR A 145 2.97 -10.92 16.27
C TYR A 145 3.46 -12.33 16.63
N GLY A 146 4.12 -12.45 17.78
CA GLY A 146 4.60 -13.71 18.36
C GLY A 146 6.01 -14.09 17.94
N GLY A 147 6.73 -14.75 18.87
CA GLY A 147 8.09 -15.24 18.69
C GLY A 147 9.19 -14.25 19.08
N PHE A 148 10.40 -14.78 19.24
CA PHE A 148 11.62 -13.97 19.52
C PHE A 148 12.40 -13.61 18.26
N GLN A 149 12.02 -14.18 17.12
CA GLN A 149 12.65 -13.94 15.83
C GLN A 149 12.13 -12.64 15.21
N GLU A 150 13.02 -11.90 14.58
CA GLU A 150 12.63 -10.79 13.72
C GLU A 150 11.99 -11.34 12.43
N LYS A 151 11.09 -10.58 11.83
CA LYS A 151 10.35 -11.00 10.64
C LYS A 151 10.55 -9.96 9.54
N LEU A 152 11.02 -10.42 8.38
CA LEU A 152 11.13 -9.65 7.15
C LEU A 152 10.07 -10.16 6.17
N PHE A 153 9.12 -9.33 5.79
CA PHE A 153 8.11 -9.64 4.79
C PHE A 153 8.53 -9.02 3.46
N CYS A 154 8.46 -9.81 2.39
CA CYS A 154 8.69 -9.40 1.02
C CYS A 154 7.36 -9.56 0.28
N VAL A 155 6.68 -8.43 0.04
CA VAL A 155 5.34 -8.38 -0.57
C VAL A 155 5.51 -8.06 -2.05
N PHE A 156 5.09 -8.96 -2.92
CA PHE A 156 5.22 -8.82 -4.36
C PHE A 156 3.92 -8.34 -4.99
N ASN A 157 4.02 -7.32 -5.83
CA ASN A 157 2.94 -6.81 -6.68
C ASN A 157 3.44 -6.66 -8.12
N GLY A 158 3.57 -7.79 -8.82
CA GLY A 158 4.19 -7.82 -10.15
C GLY A 158 5.67 -7.47 -10.05
N LYS A 159 6.07 -6.38 -10.71
CA LYS A 159 7.45 -5.88 -10.73
C LYS A 159 7.82 -4.98 -9.56
N ASP A 160 6.89 -4.68 -8.66
CA ASP A 160 7.19 -3.91 -7.46
C ASP A 160 7.17 -4.83 -6.24
N MET A 161 8.15 -4.64 -5.35
CA MET A 161 8.30 -5.41 -4.12
C MET A 161 8.43 -4.46 -2.92
N GLU A 162 7.58 -4.63 -1.92
CA GLU A 162 7.73 -3.97 -0.63
C GLU A 162 8.46 -4.89 0.37
N ILE A 163 9.56 -4.40 0.95
CA ILE A 163 10.27 -5.07 2.03
C ILE A 163 9.93 -4.39 3.35
N ILE A 164 9.36 -5.16 4.28
CA ILE A 164 8.82 -4.67 5.55
C ILE A 164 9.38 -5.51 6.70
N ALA A 165 10.10 -4.88 7.62
CA ALA A 165 10.72 -5.58 8.76
C ALA A 165 10.06 -5.20 10.08
N PHE A 166 9.81 -6.19 10.93
CA PHE A 166 9.32 -6.01 12.29
C PHE A 166 10.26 -6.63 13.31
N ARG A 167 10.48 -5.89 14.41
CA ARG A 167 11.24 -6.34 15.58
C ARG A 167 10.40 -6.13 16.82
N LYS A 168 10.06 -7.22 17.52
CA LYS A 168 9.19 -7.17 18.72
C LYS A 168 7.94 -6.32 18.48
N HIS A 169 7.23 -6.60 17.39
CA HIS A 169 6.01 -5.90 16.94
C HIS A 169 6.16 -4.46 16.47
N ARG A 170 7.36 -3.88 16.59
CA ARG A 170 7.62 -2.52 16.09
C ARG A 170 8.11 -2.59 14.67
N LEU A 171 7.56 -1.71 13.83
CA LEU A 171 8.06 -1.50 12.48
C LEU A 171 9.51 -1.00 12.57
N ARG A 172 10.41 -1.64 11.83
CA ARG A 172 11.84 -1.35 11.82
C ARG A 172 12.31 -0.84 10.45
N PHE A 173 11.68 -1.31 9.39
CA PHE A 173 12.00 -0.95 8.02
C PHE A 173 10.78 -1.11 7.13
N CYS A 174 10.63 -0.22 6.16
CA CYS A 174 9.63 -0.32 5.11
C CYS A 174 10.14 0.46 3.89
N ASN A 175 10.34 -0.22 2.77
CA ASN A 175 10.65 0.43 1.51
C ASN A 175 10.17 -0.39 0.31
N SER A 176 9.98 0.28 -0.82
CA SER A 176 9.57 -0.33 -2.08
C SER A 176 10.74 -0.36 -3.06
N PHE A 177 10.83 -1.44 -3.83
CA PHE A 177 11.87 -1.68 -4.82
C PHE A 177 11.24 -2.15 -6.12
N HIS A 178 11.70 -1.62 -7.24
CA HIS A 178 11.39 -2.17 -8.56
C HIS A 178 12.32 -3.34 -8.85
N ILE A 179 11.77 -4.44 -9.35
CA ILE A 179 12.48 -5.67 -9.68
C ILE A 179 12.19 -6.04 -11.13
N ASP A 180 13.24 -6.26 -11.92
CA ASP A 180 13.09 -6.75 -13.29
C ASP A 180 13.14 -8.27 -13.35
N ASP A 181 13.88 -8.91 -12.44
CA ASP A 181 13.98 -10.36 -12.35
C ASP A 181 14.21 -10.88 -10.91
N THR A 182 14.28 -12.21 -10.79
CA THR A 182 14.51 -12.92 -9.53
C THR A 182 15.87 -12.57 -8.88
N GLN A 183 16.89 -12.18 -9.66
CA GLN A 183 18.20 -11.79 -9.10
C GLN A 183 18.12 -10.44 -8.39
N ASP A 184 17.41 -9.46 -8.96
CA ASP A 184 17.16 -8.17 -8.32
C ASP A 184 16.43 -8.36 -6.99
N ALA A 185 15.38 -9.18 -6.97
CA ALA A 185 14.64 -9.50 -5.76
C ALA A 185 15.56 -10.06 -4.67
N VAL A 186 16.38 -11.07 -5.00
CA VAL A 186 17.37 -11.63 -4.05
C VAL A 186 18.35 -10.56 -3.58
N PHE A 187 18.87 -9.73 -4.48
CA PHE A 187 19.82 -8.68 -4.14
C PHE A 187 19.24 -7.68 -3.14
N TYR A 188 18.06 -7.13 -3.39
CA TYR A 188 17.43 -6.16 -2.49
C TYR A 188 17.06 -6.79 -1.15
N ILE A 189 16.47 -7.99 -1.16
CA ILE A 189 16.09 -8.72 0.06
C ILE A 189 17.32 -8.96 0.94
N MET A 190 18.41 -9.49 0.36
CA MET A 190 19.62 -9.79 1.11
C MET A 190 20.37 -8.52 1.55
N SER A 191 20.31 -7.46 0.76
CA SER A 191 20.87 -6.15 1.14
C SER A 191 20.16 -5.58 2.37
N VAL A 192 18.83 -5.61 2.39
CA VAL A 192 18.05 -5.16 3.57
C VAL A 192 18.28 -6.09 4.76
N TRP A 193 18.33 -7.41 4.55
CA TRP A 193 18.64 -8.38 5.60
C TRP A 193 19.98 -8.06 6.29
N GLN A 194 21.01 -7.76 5.48
CA GLN A 194 22.33 -7.38 5.97
C GLN A 194 22.31 -5.99 6.64
N GLN A 195 21.67 -4.99 6.04
CA GLN A 195 21.53 -3.64 6.60
C GLN A 195 20.90 -3.66 8.00
N LEU A 196 19.92 -4.54 8.20
CA LEU A 196 19.24 -4.71 9.48
C LEU A 196 19.97 -5.65 10.44
N ALA A 197 21.12 -6.21 10.03
CA ALA A 197 21.88 -7.18 10.81
C ALA A 197 21.01 -8.35 11.31
N MET A 198 20.11 -8.84 10.47
CA MET A 198 19.22 -9.95 10.81
C MET A 198 20.02 -11.26 10.89
N ARG A 199 19.64 -12.13 11.84
CA ARG A 199 20.32 -13.40 12.07
C ARG A 199 19.81 -14.44 11.09
N PRO A 200 20.61 -15.44 10.69
CA PRO A 200 20.14 -16.53 9.82
C PRO A 200 18.93 -17.32 10.37
N THR A 201 18.68 -17.24 11.67
CA THR A 201 17.52 -17.84 12.35
C THR A 201 16.28 -16.95 12.37
N ASP A 202 16.37 -15.67 12.01
CA ASP A 202 15.20 -14.82 11.86
C ASP A 202 14.37 -15.28 10.64
N ILE A 203 13.15 -14.77 10.50
CA ILE A 203 12.18 -15.30 9.54
C ILE A 203 12.07 -14.36 8.34
N LEU A 204 12.18 -14.92 7.14
CA LEU A 204 11.86 -14.27 5.87
C LEU A 204 10.54 -14.83 5.37
N VAL A 205 9.63 -13.95 4.97
CA VAL A 205 8.31 -14.34 4.47
C VAL A 205 8.08 -13.73 3.10
N ILE A 206 7.84 -14.58 2.11
CA ILE A 206 7.46 -14.20 0.74
C ILE A 206 5.94 -14.22 0.64
N THR A 207 5.34 -13.19 0.07
CA THR A 207 3.88 -13.14 -0.13
C THR A 207 3.51 -12.27 -1.32
N GLY A 208 2.28 -12.41 -1.82
CA GLY A 208 1.82 -11.72 -3.01
C GLY A 208 2.19 -12.46 -4.29
N ASN A 209 2.32 -11.72 -5.39
CA ASN A 209 2.41 -12.28 -6.74
C ASN A 209 3.85 -12.19 -7.28
N ALA A 210 4.77 -12.95 -6.70
CA ALA A 210 6.11 -13.11 -7.27
C ALA A 210 6.04 -13.91 -8.59
N GLU A 211 6.84 -13.54 -9.60
CA GLU A 211 6.84 -14.25 -10.89
C GLU A 211 7.38 -15.70 -10.77
N GLU A 212 8.44 -15.90 -9.99
CA GLU A 212 9.10 -17.20 -9.78
C GLU A 212 9.31 -17.51 -8.29
N PRO A 213 8.25 -17.73 -7.50
CA PRO A 213 8.33 -17.85 -6.04
C PRO A 213 9.23 -19.00 -5.57
N GLU A 214 9.15 -20.16 -6.23
CA GLU A 214 9.95 -21.35 -5.90
C GLU A 214 11.45 -21.11 -6.15
N THR A 215 11.80 -20.55 -7.32
CA THR A 215 13.19 -20.20 -7.66
C THR A 215 13.76 -19.17 -6.68
N LEU A 216 12.97 -18.15 -6.35
CA LEU A 216 13.32 -17.12 -5.37
C LEU A 216 13.61 -17.75 -4.01
N LYS A 217 12.71 -18.60 -3.52
CA LYS A 217 12.86 -19.28 -2.23
C LYS A 217 14.12 -20.14 -2.18
N ILE A 218 14.35 -20.99 -3.19
CA ILE A 218 15.55 -21.83 -3.25
C ILE A 218 16.83 -20.99 -3.18
N LYS A 219 16.87 -19.83 -3.82
CA LYS A 219 18.02 -18.91 -3.74
C LYS A 219 18.16 -18.29 -2.34
N LEU A 220 17.07 -17.85 -1.73
CA LEU A 220 17.07 -17.24 -0.40
C LEU A 220 17.43 -18.23 0.71
N GLU A 221 17.02 -19.49 0.59
CA GLU A 221 17.32 -20.58 1.55
C GLU A 221 18.83 -20.89 1.65
N GLN A 222 19.63 -20.45 0.66
CA GLN A 222 21.09 -20.54 0.74
C GLN A 222 21.69 -19.59 1.79
N PHE A 223 20.95 -18.55 2.18
CA PHE A 223 21.41 -17.50 3.11
C PHE A 223 20.60 -17.46 4.40
N VAL A 224 19.30 -17.75 4.34
CA VAL A 224 18.35 -17.65 5.46
C VAL A 224 17.76 -19.02 5.76
N LYS A 225 17.75 -19.44 7.03
CA LYS A 225 17.26 -20.78 7.39
C LYS A 225 15.73 -20.90 7.36
N ASN A 226 15.03 -19.82 7.65
CA ASN A 226 13.57 -19.82 7.81
C ASN A 226 12.92 -18.95 6.73
N VAL A 227 12.74 -19.50 5.54
CA VAL A 227 12.02 -18.86 4.43
C VAL A 227 10.63 -19.47 4.31
N ASN A 228 9.60 -18.64 4.49
CA ASN A 228 8.20 -19.04 4.48
C ASN A 228 7.45 -18.37 3.33
N GLU A 229 6.34 -18.96 2.91
CA GLU A 229 5.38 -18.38 1.97
C GLU A 229 4.01 -18.20 2.64
N LEU A 230 3.25 -17.20 2.19
CA LEU A 230 1.95 -16.79 2.73
C LEU A 230 0.87 -16.69 1.65
#